data_AF-A0A7Z0WZS4-F1
#
_entry.id   AF-A0A7Z0WZS4-F1
#
_cell.length_a   1.000
_cell.length_b   1.000
_cell.length_c   1.000
_cell.angle_alpha   90.00
_cell.angle_beta   90.00
_cell.angle_gamma   90.00
#
_symmetry.space_group_name_H-M   'P 1'
#
loop_
_entity.id
_entity.type
_entity.pdbx_description
1 polymer ?
#
loop_
_entity_poly.entity_id
_entity_poly.type
_entity_poly.pdbx_seq_one_letter_code
_entity_poly.pdbx_strand_id
1 'polypeptide(L)'
;MQSRRPDKTGVVPAVIVGIGYETDAPFDRGRYYDFTLPDSGAELPRRPDGADWPEPGGAKAFLSFIEQQLKPEIEQEFTIDVKRQAIFGHSLGGLFVLQTLFTKPALFQTYIAGSPSIHWHPSFFDEEHDFISKLQEADGDVKVLLGAGELEKTHKSGMNDNAKRLAARLAALEKQGIRAEYHEFKGEGHISVLPVLISRALQFAFKPD
;
A
#
# COMPACT_ATOMS: atom_id res chain seq x y z
N MET A 1 14.46 -9.94 -14.00
CA MET A 1 15.30 -11.15 -13.82
C MET A 1 14.57 -12.30 -13.13
N GLN A 2 13.79 -12.05 -12.06
CA GLN A 2 13.10 -13.11 -11.32
C GLN A 2 12.13 -13.95 -12.18
N SER A 3 11.38 -13.32 -13.08
CA SER A 3 10.41 -13.99 -13.96
C SER A 3 11.01 -14.88 -15.06
N ARG A 4 12.34 -14.89 -15.24
CA ARG A 4 13.01 -15.76 -16.23
C ARG A 4 13.15 -17.21 -15.77
N ARG A 5 13.00 -17.46 -14.47
CA ARG A 5 13.03 -18.81 -13.86
C ARG A 5 11.90 -18.95 -12.84
N PRO A 6 10.62 -18.92 -13.27
CA PRO A 6 9.48 -19.05 -12.35
C PRO A 6 9.56 -20.33 -11.51
N ASP A 7 10.15 -21.40 -12.05
CA ASP A 7 10.43 -22.67 -11.36
C ASP A 7 11.32 -22.53 -10.12
N LYS A 8 12.14 -21.49 -10.05
CA LYS A 8 13.08 -21.24 -8.94
C LYS A 8 12.67 -20.06 -8.07
N THR A 9 12.08 -19.04 -8.67
CA THR A 9 11.79 -17.76 -7.99
C THR A 9 10.36 -17.67 -7.50
N GLY A 10 9.45 -18.48 -8.05
CA GLY A 10 8.02 -18.32 -7.85
C GLY A 10 7.53 -16.95 -8.34
N VAL A 11 8.13 -16.36 -9.37
CA VAL A 11 7.62 -15.11 -9.95
C VAL A 11 7.31 -15.37 -11.41
N VAL A 12 6.07 -15.15 -11.81
CA VAL A 12 5.66 -15.20 -13.22
C VAL A 12 5.82 -13.81 -13.87
N PRO A 13 5.89 -13.72 -15.21
CA PRO A 13 5.84 -12.43 -15.91
C PRO A 13 4.58 -11.64 -15.51
N ALA A 14 4.73 -10.33 -15.30
CA ALA A 14 3.64 -9.42 -14.93
C ALA A 14 3.82 -8.09 -15.66
N VAL A 15 2.70 -7.42 -15.96
CA VAL A 15 2.68 -6.02 -16.40
C VAL A 15 2.92 -5.13 -15.17
N ILE A 16 3.85 -4.18 -15.28
CA ILE A 16 4.15 -3.21 -14.23
C ILE A 16 3.68 -1.85 -14.70
N VAL A 17 2.72 -1.26 -13.97
CA VAL A 17 2.17 0.07 -14.26
C VAL A 17 2.68 1.04 -13.20
N GLY A 18 3.55 1.97 -13.60
CA GLY A 18 4.01 3.06 -12.73
C GLY A 18 3.04 4.24 -12.83
N ILE A 19 2.40 4.61 -11.72
CA ILE A 19 1.52 5.79 -11.65
C ILE A 19 2.33 6.95 -11.09
N GLY A 20 2.79 7.83 -11.98
CA GLY A 20 3.70 8.92 -11.66
C GLY A 20 3.18 10.28 -12.14
N TYR A 21 4.05 11.28 -12.02
CA TYR A 21 3.80 12.66 -12.40
C TYR A 21 4.86 13.10 -13.40
N GLU A 22 4.57 14.14 -14.19
CA GLU A 22 5.55 14.76 -15.07
C GLU A 22 6.53 15.59 -14.23
N THR A 23 7.63 14.96 -13.79
CA THR A 23 8.63 15.56 -12.91
C THR A 23 9.99 14.87 -13.01
N ASP A 24 11.07 15.62 -12.82
CA ASP A 24 12.43 15.08 -12.67
C ASP A 24 12.79 14.79 -11.19
N ALA A 25 11.93 15.21 -10.25
CA ALA A 25 12.13 14.99 -8.84
C ALA A 25 11.84 13.52 -8.47
N PRO A 26 12.50 12.97 -7.43
CA PRO A 26 12.20 11.62 -6.97
C PRO A 26 10.77 11.47 -6.43
N PHE A 27 10.17 12.56 -5.94
CA PHE A 27 8.80 12.60 -5.43
C PHE A 27 8.14 13.93 -5.80
N ASP A 28 7.00 13.87 -6.49
CA ASP A 28 6.20 15.05 -6.81
C ASP A 28 5.43 15.56 -5.59
N ARG A 29 5.07 16.86 -5.58
CA ARG A 29 4.24 17.46 -4.52
C ARG A 29 2.76 17.05 -4.61
N GLY A 30 2.27 16.69 -5.80
CA GLY A 30 0.89 16.22 -6.01
C GLY A 30 0.55 14.98 -5.20
N ARG A 31 1.55 14.17 -4.86
CA ARG A 31 1.36 12.96 -4.02
C ARG A 31 0.74 13.23 -2.65
N TYR A 32 0.93 14.43 -2.09
CA TYR A 32 0.34 14.78 -0.80
C TYR A 32 -1.17 14.91 -0.92
N TYR A 33 -1.66 15.42 -2.05
CA TYR A 33 -3.08 15.44 -2.38
C TYR A 33 -3.57 14.03 -2.67
N ASP A 34 -2.99 13.35 -3.66
CA ASP A 34 -3.50 12.05 -4.16
C ASP A 34 -3.46 10.91 -3.14
N PHE A 35 -2.56 10.94 -2.16
CA PHE A 35 -2.38 9.82 -1.23
C PHE A 35 -2.98 10.07 0.17
N THR A 36 -3.71 11.16 0.37
CA THR A 36 -4.32 11.48 1.66
C THR A 36 -5.82 11.74 1.52
N LEU A 37 -6.57 11.35 2.54
CA LEU A 37 -7.96 11.74 2.69
C LEU A 37 -8.05 13.18 3.22
N PRO A 38 -9.18 13.87 2.99
CA PRO A 38 -9.40 15.18 3.59
C PRO A 38 -9.26 15.05 5.10
N ASP A 39 -8.40 15.86 5.69
CA ASP A 39 -8.14 15.79 7.13
C ASP A 39 -9.44 16.04 7.89
N SER A 40 -9.73 15.24 8.92
CA SER A 40 -10.93 15.39 9.76
C SER A 40 -10.83 16.57 10.75
N GLY A 41 -9.92 17.52 10.49
CA GLY A 41 -9.66 18.68 11.33
C GLY A 41 -8.51 18.51 12.32
N ALA A 42 -7.65 17.51 12.16
CA ALA A 42 -6.46 17.36 12.98
C ALA A 42 -5.28 18.16 12.40
N GLU A 43 -4.41 18.70 13.27
CA GLU A 43 -3.18 19.35 12.83
C GLU A 43 -2.17 18.30 12.34
N LEU A 44 -1.82 18.34 11.05
CA LEU A 44 -0.69 17.59 10.53
C LEU A 44 0.59 17.92 11.32
N PRO A 45 1.49 16.94 11.55
CA PRO A 45 2.75 17.21 12.23
C PRO A 45 3.54 18.26 11.46
N ARG A 46 4.13 19.24 12.14
CA ARG A 46 4.93 20.28 11.47
C ARG A 46 6.01 19.66 10.58
N ARG A 47 6.16 20.21 9.36
CA ARG A 47 7.21 19.79 8.45
C ARG A 47 8.59 20.01 9.08
N PRO A 48 9.56 19.10 8.87
CA PRO A 48 10.93 19.29 9.35
C PRO A 48 11.60 20.56 8.79
N ASP A 49 11.22 20.98 7.59
CA ASP A 49 11.73 22.19 6.92
C ASP A 49 10.97 23.48 7.31
N GLY A 50 9.94 23.38 8.16
CA GLY A 50 9.14 24.52 8.62
C GLY A 50 8.19 25.11 7.58
N ALA A 51 8.09 24.54 6.38
CA ALA A 51 7.12 24.97 5.39
C ALA A 51 5.70 24.45 5.71
N ASP A 52 4.70 24.95 4.98
CA ASP A 52 3.35 24.40 5.01
C ASP A 52 3.27 23.09 4.22
N TRP A 53 2.39 22.18 4.65
CA TRP A 53 2.05 21.01 3.85
C TRP A 53 1.26 21.42 2.61
N PRO A 54 1.48 20.76 1.45
CA PRO A 54 0.57 20.89 0.33
C PRO A 54 -0.85 20.43 0.71
N GLU A 55 -1.85 20.89 -0.04
CA GLU A 55 -3.25 20.54 0.18
C GLU A 55 -3.45 19.01 0.14
N PRO A 56 -3.99 18.38 1.22
CA PRO A 56 -4.35 16.97 1.24
C PRO A 56 -5.76 16.74 0.67
N GLY A 57 -6.15 15.47 0.48
CA GLY A 57 -7.56 15.10 0.32
C GLY A 57 -8.01 14.54 -1.04
N GLY A 58 -7.07 14.31 -1.95
CA GLY A 58 -7.29 13.78 -3.28
C GLY A 58 -7.50 12.26 -3.36
N ALA A 59 -7.29 11.50 -2.28
CA ALA A 59 -7.29 10.03 -2.33
C ALA A 59 -8.54 9.41 -2.94
N LYS A 60 -9.74 9.97 -2.70
CA LYS A 60 -10.98 9.46 -3.32
C LYS A 60 -11.01 9.69 -4.84
N ALA A 61 -10.54 10.85 -5.29
CA ALA A 61 -10.47 11.18 -6.71
C ALA A 61 -9.40 10.33 -7.40
N PHE A 62 -8.23 10.17 -6.78
CA PHE A 62 -7.15 9.34 -7.29
C PHE A 62 -7.53 7.86 -7.38
N LEU A 63 -8.20 7.31 -6.35
CA LEU A 63 -8.75 5.95 -6.39
C LEU A 63 -9.79 5.78 -7.52
N SER A 64 -10.66 6.77 -7.72
CA SER A 64 -11.65 6.75 -8.80
C SER A 64 -10.99 6.80 -10.18
N PHE A 65 -9.93 7.60 -10.34
CA PHE A 65 -9.10 7.61 -11.55
C PHE A 65 -8.49 6.23 -11.82
N ILE A 66 -7.89 5.60 -10.80
CA ILE A 66 -7.29 4.26 -10.94
C ILE A 66 -8.34 3.24 -11.41
N GLU A 67 -9.48 3.19 -10.73
CA GLU A 67 -10.53 2.20 -10.98
C GLU A 67 -11.25 2.42 -12.32
N GLN A 68 -11.60 3.67 -12.63
CA GLN A 68 -12.57 3.98 -13.69
C GLN A 68 -11.92 4.43 -15.00
N GLN A 69 -10.64 4.78 -14.97
CA GLN A 69 -9.92 5.28 -16.15
C GLN A 69 -8.69 4.42 -16.41
N LEU A 70 -7.74 4.39 -15.47
CA LEU A 70 -6.45 3.74 -15.68
C LEU A 70 -6.57 2.22 -15.87
N LYS A 71 -7.25 1.50 -14.97
CA LYS A 71 -7.42 0.04 -15.11
C LYS A 71 -8.09 -0.34 -16.44
N PRO A 72 -9.23 0.28 -16.83
CA PRO A 72 -9.83 0.02 -18.15
C PRO A 72 -8.91 0.30 -19.33
N GLU A 73 -8.10 1.36 -19.30
CA GLU A 73 -7.16 1.68 -20.38
C GLU A 73 -6.06 0.61 -20.53
N ILE A 74 -5.46 0.19 -19.41
CA ILE A 74 -4.45 -0.87 -19.40
C ILE A 74 -5.05 -2.21 -19.87
N GLU A 75 -6.28 -2.52 -19.49
CA GLU A 75 -6.98 -3.76 -19.89
C GLU A 75 -7.35 -3.78 -21.39
N GLN A 76 -7.43 -2.61 -22.04
CA GLN A 76 -7.61 -2.53 -23.50
C GLN A 76 -6.30 -2.75 -24.26
N GLU A 77 -5.17 -2.30 -23.70
CA GLU A 77 -3.85 -2.40 -24.36
C GLU A 77 -3.16 -3.74 -24.10
N PHE A 78 -3.36 -4.33 -22.92
CA PHE A 78 -2.68 -5.56 -22.49
C PHE A 78 -3.66 -6.64 -22.05
N THR A 79 -3.27 -7.92 -22.22
CA THR A 79 -4.02 -9.04 -21.62
C THR A 79 -3.74 -9.10 -20.12
N ILE A 80 -4.71 -8.68 -19.30
CA ILE A 80 -4.61 -8.63 -17.84
C ILE A 80 -5.47 -9.73 -17.20
N ASP A 81 -4.89 -10.45 -16.23
CA ASP A 81 -5.67 -11.29 -15.31
C ASP A 81 -6.27 -10.40 -14.21
N VAL A 82 -7.55 -10.05 -14.38
CA VAL A 82 -8.30 -9.19 -13.44
C VAL A 82 -8.49 -9.82 -12.05
N LYS A 83 -8.22 -11.12 -11.90
CA LYS A 83 -8.23 -11.82 -10.61
C LYS A 83 -6.84 -11.88 -9.97
N ARG A 84 -5.83 -11.25 -10.57
CA ARG A 84 -4.45 -11.23 -10.08
C ARG A 84 -3.80 -9.86 -10.22
N GLN A 85 -4.43 -8.85 -9.62
CA GLN A 85 -3.96 -7.48 -9.62
C GLN A 85 -3.43 -7.09 -8.23
N ALA A 86 -2.32 -6.36 -8.21
CA ALA A 86 -1.68 -5.90 -6.99
C ALA A 86 -1.51 -4.38 -7.00
N ILE A 87 -1.70 -3.74 -5.85
CA ILE A 87 -1.34 -2.34 -5.62
C ILE A 87 -0.18 -2.26 -4.62
N PHE A 88 0.82 -1.45 -4.96
CA PHE A 88 2.02 -1.24 -4.16
C PHE A 88 2.16 0.25 -3.85
N GLY A 89 2.52 0.56 -2.61
CA GLY A 89 2.77 1.93 -2.19
C GLY A 89 3.71 2.00 -1.00
N HIS A 90 4.52 3.07 -0.96
CA HIS A 90 5.48 3.31 0.10
C HIS A 90 5.25 4.67 0.78
N SER A 91 5.48 4.76 2.09
CA SER A 91 5.29 5.97 2.88
C SER A 91 3.83 6.45 2.75
N LEU A 92 3.56 7.68 2.30
CA LEU A 92 2.18 8.11 1.97
C LEU A 92 1.48 7.20 0.96
N GLY A 93 2.20 6.64 -0.02
CA GLY A 93 1.59 5.68 -0.95
C GLY A 93 1.14 4.39 -0.23
N GLY A 94 1.86 3.99 0.83
CA GLY A 94 1.46 2.87 1.67
C GLY A 94 0.22 3.18 2.51
N LEU A 95 0.04 4.42 2.96
CA LEU A 95 -1.20 4.88 3.57
C LEU A 95 -2.36 4.79 2.58
N PHE A 96 -2.18 5.28 1.35
CA PHE A 96 -3.19 5.20 0.29
C PHE A 96 -3.59 3.75 -0.04
N VAL A 97 -2.62 2.83 -0.10
CA VAL A 97 -2.87 1.38 -0.29
C VAL A 97 -3.80 0.84 0.80
N LEU A 98 -3.54 1.17 2.06
CA LEU A 98 -4.35 0.69 3.19
C LEU A 98 -5.75 1.33 3.20
N GLN A 99 -5.85 2.61 2.87
CA GLN A 99 -7.15 3.27 2.71
C GLN A 99 -7.96 2.67 1.55
N THR A 100 -7.28 2.28 0.46
CA THR A 100 -7.91 1.58 -0.66
C THR A 100 -8.43 0.21 -0.21
N LEU A 101 -7.67 -0.54 0.58
CA LEU A 101 -8.11 -1.82 1.16
C LEU A 101 -9.38 -1.64 1.99
N PHE A 102 -9.43 -0.64 2.87
CA PHE A 102 -10.59 -0.41 3.75
C PHE A 102 -11.83 0.07 3.00
N THR A 103 -11.64 0.76 1.86
CA THR A 103 -12.74 1.34 1.08
C THR A 103 -13.27 0.37 0.01
N LYS A 104 -12.37 -0.32 -0.70
CA LYS A 104 -12.67 -1.21 -1.83
C LYS A 104 -11.76 -2.45 -1.81
N PRO A 105 -11.95 -3.39 -0.87
CA PRO A 105 -11.08 -4.55 -0.69
C PRO A 105 -11.04 -5.50 -1.90
N ALA A 106 -12.06 -5.50 -2.74
CA ALA A 106 -12.14 -6.33 -3.95
C ALA A 106 -11.45 -5.71 -5.18
N LEU A 107 -10.98 -4.46 -5.08
CA LEU A 107 -10.40 -3.74 -6.25
C LEU A 107 -9.06 -4.33 -6.68
N PHE A 108 -8.30 -4.89 -5.74
CA PHE A 108 -7.06 -5.61 -5.98
C PHE A 108 -7.07 -6.90 -5.14
N GLN A 109 -6.40 -7.95 -5.60
CA GLN A 109 -6.25 -9.18 -4.82
C GLN A 109 -5.01 -9.14 -3.93
N THR A 110 -4.11 -8.17 -4.14
CA THR A 110 -2.91 -8.01 -3.31
C THR A 110 -2.64 -6.54 -2.99
N TYR A 111 -2.50 -6.24 -1.71
CA TYR A 111 -2.17 -4.92 -1.18
C TYR A 111 -0.79 -4.97 -0.53
N ILE A 112 0.17 -4.20 -1.04
CA ILE A 112 1.52 -4.12 -0.47
C ILE A 112 1.80 -2.70 0.01
N ALA A 113 1.98 -2.56 1.32
CA ALA A 113 2.20 -1.28 1.99
C ALA A 113 3.57 -1.25 2.67
N GLY A 114 4.50 -0.47 2.10
CA GLY A 114 5.85 -0.28 2.63
C GLY A 114 5.98 0.95 3.50
N SER A 115 6.44 0.79 4.75
CA SER A 115 6.57 1.84 5.76
C SER A 115 5.38 2.80 5.73
N PRO A 116 4.12 2.29 5.78
CA PRO A 116 2.94 3.07 5.43
C PRO A 116 2.72 4.18 6.43
N SER A 117 2.58 5.43 6.02
CA SER A 117 2.51 6.59 6.92
C SER A 117 1.19 6.71 7.71
N ILE A 118 0.79 5.68 8.46
CA ILE A 118 -0.47 5.62 9.24
C ILE A 118 -0.63 6.83 10.17
N HIS A 119 0.46 7.29 10.77
CA HIS A 119 0.49 8.44 11.67
C HIS A 119 0.06 9.78 11.03
N TRP A 120 -0.07 9.85 9.71
CA TRP A 120 -0.61 11.00 8.99
C TRP A 120 -2.13 11.10 9.03
N HIS A 121 -2.82 10.02 9.39
CA HIS A 121 -4.28 9.96 9.39
C HIS A 121 -4.76 9.57 10.79
N PRO A 122 -5.13 10.54 11.64
CA PRO A 122 -5.46 10.26 13.05
C PRO A 122 -6.60 9.27 13.25
N SER A 123 -7.60 9.29 12.36
CA SER A 123 -8.75 8.37 12.37
C SER A 123 -8.46 7.02 11.71
N PHE A 124 -7.21 6.72 11.31
CA PHE A 124 -6.88 5.50 10.58
C PHE A 124 -7.30 4.24 11.32
N PHE A 125 -7.06 4.16 12.63
CA PHE A 125 -7.46 2.97 13.37
C PHE A 125 -8.97 2.91 13.58
N ASP A 126 -9.67 4.03 13.69
CA ASP A 126 -11.14 4.01 13.74
C ASP A 126 -11.71 3.45 12.43
N GLU A 127 -11.18 3.88 11.28
CA GLU A 127 -11.55 3.36 9.96
C GLU A 127 -11.21 1.88 9.79
N GLU A 128 -10.08 1.43 10.32
CA GLU A 128 -9.72 0.02 10.33
C GLU A 128 -10.67 -0.81 11.20
N HIS A 129 -11.01 -0.36 12.41
CA HIS A 129 -11.99 -1.06 13.25
C HIS A 129 -13.36 -1.11 12.56
N ASP A 130 -13.78 -0.02 11.93
CA ASP A 130 -14.99 0.05 11.13
C ASP A 130 -14.98 -0.96 9.98
N PHE A 131 -13.88 -1.03 9.22
CA PHE A 131 -13.69 -2.01 8.14
C PHE A 131 -13.82 -3.44 8.66
N ILE A 132 -13.09 -3.77 9.73
CA ILE A 132 -13.12 -5.11 10.33
C ILE A 132 -14.52 -5.47 10.84
N SER A 133 -15.21 -4.54 11.49
CA SER A 133 -16.55 -4.78 12.04
C SER A 133 -17.61 -5.04 10.97
N LYS A 134 -17.43 -4.46 9.77
CA LYS A 134 -18.34 -4.59 8.62
C LYS A 134 -17.98 -5.77 7.73
N LEU A 135 -16.75 -6.28 7.79
CA LEU A 135 -16.29 -7.40 6.98
C LEU A 135 -16.93 -8.71 7.45
N GLN A 136 -17.84 -9.25 6.63
CA GLN A 136 -18.39 -10.59 6.83
C GLN A 136 -17.51 -11.65 6.18
N GLU A 137 -17.26 -11.48 4.88
CA GLU A 137 -16.38 -12.31 4.06
C GLU A 137 -15.83 -11.40 2.95
N ALA A 138 -14.55 -11.56 2.60
CA ALA A 138 -13.94 -10.87 1.48
C ALA A 138 -14.40 -11.50 0.16
N ASP A 139 -14.47 -10.69 -0.89
CA ASP A 139 -14.73 -11.19 -2.24
C ASP A 139 -13.45 -11.82 -2.80
N GLY A 140 -13.23 -13.09 -2.44
CA GLY A 140 -12.03 -13.86 -2.76
C GLY A 140 -10.90 -13.73 -1.73
N ASP A 141 -9.75 -14.33 -2.05
CA ASP A 141 -8.56 -14.30 -1.20
C ASP A 141 -7.80 -12.96 -1.37
N VAL A 142 -7.92 -12.08 -0.37
CA VAL A 142 -7.18 -10.82 -0.32
C VAL A 142 -5.87 -11.02 0.43
N LYS A 143 -4.75 -10.71 -0.23
CA LYS A 143 -3.41 -10.79 0.35
C LYS A 143 -2.92 -9.40 0.75
N VAL A 144 -2.38 -9.26 1.96
CA VAL A 144 -1.84 -7.99 2.48
C VAL A 144 -0.42 -8.18 2.97
N LEU A 145 0.53 -7.42 2.41
CA LEU A 145 1.92 -7.38 2.87
C LEU A 145 2.22 -6.01 3.45
N LEU A 146 2.55 -5.96 4.73
CA LEU A 146 3.14 -4.79 5.36
C LEU A 146 4.65 -5.00 5.51
N GLY A 147 5.43 -4.05 5.01
CA GLY A 147 6.88 -4.07 5.13
C GLY A 147 7.41 -2.82 5.83
N ALA A 148 8.47 -2.90 6.63
CA ALA A 148 9.15 -1.73 7.16
C ALA A 148 10.65 -1.99 7.37
N GLY A 149 11.48 -0.95 7.27
CA GLY A 149 12.89 -1.03 7.58
C GLY A 149 13.12 -1.13 9.10
N GLU A 150 14.05 -1.98 9.53
CA GLU A 150 14.38 -2.15 10.94
C GLU A 150 14.83 -0.83 11.61
N LEU A 151 15.59 -0.01 10.89
CA LEU A 151 16.16 1.23 11.41
C LEU A 151 15.11 2.33 11.61
N GLU A 152 13.87 2.12 11.15
CA GLU A 152 12.75 3.03 11.38
C GLU A 152 12.17 2.92 12.80
N LYS A 153 12.48 1.85 13.55
CA LYS A 153 11.96 1.61 14.92
C LYS A 153 12.24 2.73 15.90
N THR A 154 13.31 3.50 15.69
CA THR A 154 13.68 4.63 16.56
C THR A 154 12.92 5.91 16.22
N HIS A 155 12.12 5.93 15.16
CA HIS A 155 11.37 7.11 14.74
C HIS A 155 10.13 7.32 15.62
N LYS A 156 9.87 8.57 16.00
CA LYS A 156 8.77 8.97 16.90
C LYS A 156 7.36 8.63 16.41
N SER A 157 7.19 8.30 15.13
CA SER A 157 5.89 7.89 14.57
C SER A 157 5.45 6.49 15.01
N GLY A 158 6.34 5.68 15.59
CA GLY A 158 6.02 4.31 16.00
C GLY A 158 5.61 3.42 14.82
N MET A 159 6.18 3.68 13.63
CA MET A 159 5.65 3.14 12.38
C MET A 159 5.73 1.61 12.31
N ASN A 160 6.85 1.03 12.72
CA ASN A 160 7.04 -0.42 12.74
C ASN A 160 6.00 -1.10 13.65
N ASP A 161 5.78 -0.56 14.84
CA ASP A 161 4.80 -1.13 15.79
C ASP A 161 3.37 -0.99 15.28
N ASN A 162 3.04 0.15 14.68
CA ASN A 162 1.74 0.39 14.06
C ASN A 162 1.48 -0.56 12.88
N ALA A 163 2.46 -0.75 11.98
CA ALA A 163 2.37 -1.67 10.85
C ALA A 163 2.29 -3.13 11.31
N LYS A 164 3.10 -3.53 12.29
CA LYS A 164 3.07 -4.88 12.88
C LYS A 164 1.73 -5.18 13.55
N ARG A 165 1.21 -4.23 14.33
CA ARG A 165 -0.10 -4.36 15.00
C ARG A 165 -1.25 -4.43 14.00
N LEU A 166 -1.19 -3.65 12.91
CA LEU A 166 -2.18 -3.72 11.84
C LEU A 166 -2.15 -5.09 11.14
N ALA A 167 -0.97 -5.57 10.75
CA ALA A 167 -0.83 -6.88 10.11
C ALA A 167 -1.39 -8.00 11.00
N ALA A 168 -1.11 -7.97 12.31
CA ALA A 168 -1.64 -8.96 13.24
C ALA A 168 -3.18 -8.95 13.32
N ARG A 169 -3.81 -7.76 13.28
CA ARG A 169 -5.27 -7.63 13.28
C ARG A 169 -5.89 -8.11 11.97
N LEU A 170 -5.30 -7.76 10.84
CA LEU A 170 -5.74 -8.26 9.54
C LEU A 170 -5.53 -9.77 9.38
N ALA A 171 -4.46 -10.33 9.95
CA ALA A 171 -4.21 -11.78 9.92
C ALA A 171 -5.25 -12.58 10.71
N ALA A 172 -5.89 -11.97 11.72
CA ALA A 172 -7.01 -12.59 12.43
C ALA A 172 -8.27 -12.77 11.56
N LEU A 173 -8.28 -12.19 10.35
CA LEU A 173 -9.38 -12.23 9.39
C LEU A 173 -9.19 -13.30 8.29
N GLU A 174 -8.30 -14.27 8.51
CA GLU A 174 -8.02 -15.35 7.55
C GLU A 174 -9.29 -16.13 7.18
N LYS A 175 -10.19 -16.35 8.14
CA LYS A 175 -11.48 -17.03 7.90
C LYS A 175 -12.45 -16.19 7.07
N GLN A 176 -12.25 -14.88 7.04
CA GLN A 176 -12.99 -13.94 6.21
C GLN A 176 -12.27 -13.68 4.88
N GLY A 177 -11.26 -14.47 4.51
CA GLY A 177 -10.56 -14.36 3.22
C GLY A 177 -9.43 -13.33 3.18
N ILE A 178 -8.98 -12.78 4.32
CA ILE A 178 -7.83 -11.86 4.35
C ILE A 178 -6.60 -12.57 4.93
N ARG A 179 -5.54 -12.68 4.13
CA ARG A 179 -4.23 -13.18 4.57
C ARG A 179 -3.26 -12.01 4.68
N ALA A 180 -2.75 -11.74 5.87
CA ALA A 180 -1.85 -10.62 6.11
C ALA A 180 -0.52 -11.04 6.72
N GLU A 181 0.56 -10.42 6.26
CA GLU A 181 1.91 -10.64 6.78
C GLU A 181 2.62 -9.31 7.05
N TYR A 182 3.45 -9.29 8.10
CA TYR A 182 4.39 -8.20 8.37
C TYR A 182 5.83 -8.70 8.20
N HIS A 183 6.63 -7.98 7.42
CA HIS A 183 8.06 -8.24 7.25
C HIS A 183 8.88 -7.02 7.65
N GLU A 184 9.73 -7.20 8.66
CA GLU A 184 10.75 -6.22 9.02
C GLU A 184 12.05 -6.54 8.29
N PHE A 185 12.60 -5.54 7.58
CA PHE A 185 13.82 -5.70 6.80
C PHE A 185 15.02 -5.22 7.61
N LYS A 186 15.80 -6.18 8.09
CA LYS A 186 17.01 -5.95 8.92
C LYS A 186 18.00 -5.04 8.22
N GLY A 187 18.52 -4.04 8.94
CA GLY A 187 19.51 -3.10 8.42
C GLY A 187 18.98 -2.05 7.42
N GLU A 188 17.69 -2.06 7.10
CA GLU A 188 17.08 -1.08 6.20
C GLU A 188 16.47 0.09 6.95
N GLY A 189 16.54 1.29 6.36
CA GLY A 189 15.80 2.49 6.78
C GLY A 189 14.66 2.82 5.82
N HIS A 190 14.02 3.97 6.04
CA HIS A 190 12.77 4.34 5.34
C HIS A 190 12.89 4.29 3.81
N ILE A 191 13.97 4.82 3.23
CA ILE A 191 14.15 4.80 1.77
C ILE A 191 14.83 3.52 1.29
N SER A 192 15.81 3.00 2.05
CA SER A 192 16.60 1.85 1.61
C SER A 192 15.80 0.54 1.62
N VAL A 193 14.67 0.48 2.34
CA VAL A 193 13.76 -0.67 2.30
C VAL A 193 13.11 -0.90 0.93
N LEU A 194 13.01 0.12 0.08
CA LEU A 194 12.26 0.05 -1.18
C LEU A 194 12.71 -1.10 -2.10
N PRO A 195 14.00 -1.28 -2.45
CA PRO A 195 14.43 -2.34 -3.37
C PRO A 195 14.16 -3.74 -2.82
N VAL A 196 14.43 -3.98 -1.54
CA VAL A 196 14.20 -5.29 -0.91
C VAL A 196 12.72 -5.59 -0.76
N LEU A 197 11.92 -4.57 -0.47
CA LEU A 197 10.47 -4.69 -0.39
C LEU A 197 9.86 -4.97 -1.75
N ILE A 198 10.29 -4.28 -2.83
CA ILE A 198 9.80 -4.55 -4.20
C ILE A 198 10.09 -6.01 -4.58
N SER A 199 11.30 -6.51 -4.28
CA SER A 199 11.63 -7.91 -4.53
C SER A 199 10.72 -8.87 -3.77
N ARG A 200 10.40 -8.56 -2.50
CA ARG A 200 9.46 -9.38 -1.71
C ARG A 200 8.03 -9.25 -2.22
N ALA A 201 7.61 -8.06 -2.65
CA ALA A 201 6.29 -7.76 -3.15
C ALA A 201 5.96 -8.59 -4.40
N LEU A 202 6.91 -8.69 -5.35
CA LEU A 202 6.74 -9.51 -6.55
C LEU A 202 6.55 -10.99 -6.23
N GLN A 203 7.32 -11.51 -5.26
CA GLN A 203 7.15 -12.89 -4.78
C GLN A 203 5.79 -13.07 -4.10
N PHE A 204 5.41 -12.15 -3.21
CA PHE A 204 4.14 -12.24 -2.48
C PHE A 204 2.91 -12.17 -3.40
N ALA A 205 2.95 -11.28 -4.39
CA ALA A 205 1.85 -11.08 -5.33
C ALA A 205 1.71 -12.25 -6.31
N PHE A 206 2.82 -12.76 -6.87
CA PHE A 206 2.79 -13.59 -8.08
C PHE A 206 3.40 -14.98 -7.91
N LYS A 207 3.63 -15.43 -6.68
CA LYS A 207 3.94 -16.83 -6.40
C LYS A 207 2.77 -17.73 -6.78
N PRO A 208 2.99 -18.74 -7.65
CA PRO A 208 2.01 -19.79 -7.88
C PRO A 208 1.73 -20.51 -6.58
N ASP A 209 0.46 -20.84 -6.34
CA ASP A 209 0.06 -21.74 -5.24
C ASP A 209 0.71 -23.13 -5.39
#